data_AF-A0A2V8ZTJ7-F1
#
_entry.id   AF-A0A2V8ZTJ7-F1
#
_cell.length_a   1.000
_cell.length_b   1.000
_cell.length_c   1.000
_cell.angle_alpha   90.00
_cell.angle_beta   90.00
_cell.angle_gamma   90.00
#
_symmetry.space_group_name_H-M   'P 1'
#
loop_
_entity.id
_entity.type
_entity.pdbx_description
1 polymer ?
#
loop_
_entity_poly.entity_id
_entity_poly.type
_entity_poly.pdbx_seq_one_letter_code
_entity_poly.pdbx_strand_id
1 'polypeptide(L)'
;MRTNQMSRIYLGRNVYGLAAVIFGVITFAWRDLNAWREIMPLGKVTHPEIFLYTAAAIELIGGFAIQWPRTKRIGAFSLGSIYFIFALFSVPQIVARPLTYNSWGGFFEQFSLVSGALVAYGMTGPNHHEGAPRLSRIGYVFFGVCVVSFAVEQLAYLSATAELVPKWIPPGQLFWAIATTVAFGLAAFALLSGRSAPLASRLLTIMLVGFGLLVWLPIAVSDPHKLFNWTESALTLAIAGAAWIVADFLAQNRSVALHAP
;
A
#
# COMPACT_ATOMS: atom_id res chain seq x y z
N MET A 1 -33.27 22.23 12.90
CA MET A 1 -32.59 21.70 11.71
C MET A 1 -31.55 20.68 12.14
N ARG A 2 -31.83 19.38 11.98
CA ARG A 2 -30.81 18.32 12.12
C ARG A 2 -29.89 18.43 10.90
N THR A 3 -28.65 18.85 11.10
CA THR A 3 -27.61 18.69 10.09
C THR A 3 -27.49 17.19 9.80
N ASN A 4 -27.80 16.77 8.57
CA ASN A 4 -27.41 15.47 8.06
C ASN A 4 -25.87 15.41 8.09
N GLN A 5 -25.30 15.01 9.22
CA GLN A 5 -23.94 14.50 9.22
C GLN A 5 -23.98 13.20 8.42
N MET A 6 -23.71 13.30 7.11
CA MET A 6 -23.33 12.12 6.35
C MET A 6 -22.21 11.44 7.12
N SER A 7 -22.47 10.24 7.66
CA SER A 7 -21.45 9.45 8.32
C SER A 7 -20.31 9.27 7.34
N ARG A 8 -19.17 9.94 7.56
CA ARG A 8 -18.00 9.71 6.72
C ARG A 8 -17.55 8.27 6.97
N ILE A 9 -17.69 7.45 5.95
CA ILE A 9 -17.28 6.05 6.01
C ILE A 9 -15.77 6.01 5.73
N TYR A 10 -14.98 5.76 6.77
CA TYR A 10 -13.54 5.55 6.66
C TYR A 10 -13.27 4.09 6.31
N LEU A 11 -13.15 3.81 5.01
CA LEU A 11 -13.05 2.45 4.47
C LEU A 11 -11.62 1.98 4.23
N GLY A 12 -10.62 2.87 4.26
CA GLY A 12 -9.27 2.53 3.84
C GLY A 12 -8.67 1.38 4.64
N ARG A 13 -8.90 1.37 5.96
CA ARG A 13 -8.50 0.29 6.86
C ARG A 13 -9.10 -1.06 6.48
N ASN A 14 -10.35 -1.07 6.01
CA ASN A 14 -11.02 -2.32 5.66
C ASN A 14 -10.45 -2.90 4.37
N VAL A 15 -10.20 -2.05 3.36
CA VAL A 15 -9.53 -2.44 2.11
C VAL A 15 -8.11 -2.95 2.38
N TYR A 16 -7.34 -2.23 3.20
CA TYR A 16 -6.00 -2.63 3.61
C TYR A 16 -5.97 -3.99 4.31
N GLY A 17 -6.89 -4.22 5.26
CA GLY A 17 -6.99 -5.50 5.93
C GLY A 17 -7.48 -6.64 5.03
N LEU A 18 -8.39 -6.36 4.09
CA LEU A 18 -8.83 -7.34 3.10
C LEU A 18 -7.66 -7.76 2.19
N ALA A 19 -6.84 -6.80 1.75
CA ALA A 19 -5.65 -7.09 0.95
C ALA A 19 -4.67 -7.98 1.71
N ALA A 20 -4.44 -7.71 3.00
CA ALA A 20 -3.61 -8.57 3.86
C ALA A 20 -4.19 -9.99 3.99
N VAL A 21 -5.51 -10.13 4.14
CA VAL A 21 -6.14 -11.46 4.14
C VAL A 21 -5.91 -12.18 2.82
N ILE A 22 -6.09 -11.50 1.68
CA ILE A 22 -5.84 -12.07 0.35
C ILE A 22 -4.38 -12.52 0.21
N PHE A 23 -3.42 -11.71 0.65
CA PHE A 23 -2.01 -12.08 0.68
C PHE A 23 -1.74 -13.36 1.48
N GLY A 24 -2.26 -13.42 2.70
CA GLY A 24 -2.11 -14.61 3.54
C GLY A 24 -2.71 -15.86 2.87
N VAL A 25 -3.88 -15.75 2.22
CA VAL A 25 -4.48 -16.85 1.46
C VAL A 25 -3.60 -17.28 0.29
N ILE A 26 -3.05 -16.33 -0.49
CA ILE A 26 -2.13 -16.62 -1.60
C ILE A 26 -0.91 -17.39 -1.08
N THR A 27 -0.31 -16.93 0.02
CA THR A 27 0.87 -17.58 0.62
C THR A 27 0.58 -19.00 1.10
N PHE A 28 -0.59 -19.26 1.68
CA PHE A 28 -0.97 -20.64 2.07
C PHE A 28 -1.33 -21.53 0.87
N ALA A 29 -1.93 -20.96 -0.17
CA ALA A 29 -2.29 -21.69 -1.38
C ALA A 29 -1.04 -22.08 -2.19
N TRP A 30 -0.02 -21.21 -2.22
CA TRP A 30 1.19 -21.40 -3.02
C TRP A 30 2.34 -22.01 -2.22
N ARG A 31 2.49 -23.33 -2.32
CA ARG A 31 3.51 -24.09 -1.57
C ARG A 31 4.89 -24.14 -2.23
N ASP A 32 5.02 -23.67 -3.46
CA ASP A 32 6.29 -23.69 -4.19
C ASP A 32 7.25 -22.60 -3.68
N LEU A 33 8.22 -23.01 -2.86
CA LEU A 33 9.22 -22.11 -2.28
C LEU A 33 10.16 -21.50 -3.32
N ASN A 34 10.36 -22.15 -4.48
CA ASN A 34 11.23 -21.59 -5.51
C ASN A 34 10.57 -20.36 -6.15
N ALA A 35 9.27 -20.44 -6.44
CA ALA A 35 8.49 -19.30 -6.91
C ALA A 35 8.55 -18.11 -5.91
N TRP A 36 8.49 -18.38 -4.61
CA TRP A 36 8.64 -17.33 -3.58
C TRP A 36 10.03 -16.70 -3.54
N ARG A 37 11.10 -17.47 -3.80
CA ARG A 37 12.48 -16.96 -3.83
C ARG A 37 12.77 -16.10 -5.05
N GLU A 38 12.05 -16.31 -6.15
CA GLU A 38 12.17 -15.47 -7.35
C GLU A 38 11.57 -14.07 -7.13
N ILE A 39 10.50 -13.98 -6.35
CA ILE A 39 9.74 -12.73 -6.14
C ILE A 39 10.21 -11.98 -4.89
N MET A 40 10.54 -12.71 -3.81
CA MET A 40 10.90 -12.10 -2.53
C MET A 40 12.36 -12.37 -2.16
N PRO A 41 13.11 -11.33 -1.74
CA PRO A 41 14.48 -11.48 -1.28
C PRO A 41 14.55 -12.08 0.13
N LEU A 42 14.18 -13.36 0.30
CA LEU A 42 14.15 -14.07 1.59
C LEU A 42 15.51 -14.22 2.28
N GLY A 43 16.59 -13.67 1.72
CA GLY A 43 17.92 -13.66 2.30
C GLY A 43 18.48 -15.05 2.60
N LYS A 44 19.35 -15.14 3.62
CA LYS A 44 19.87 -16.41 4.15
C LYS A 44 19.03 -16.92 5.34
N VAL A 45 17.71 -16.78 5.29
CA VAL A 45 16.84 -17.32 6.34
C VAL A 45 16.99 -18.85 6.35
N THR A 46 17.32 -19.42 7.51
CA THR A 46 17.62 -20.85 7.68
C THR A 46 16.41 -21.74 7.34
N HIS A 47 15.20 -21.24 7.60
CA HIS A 47 13.92 -21.92 7.34
C HIS A 47 12.91 -20.96 6.67
N PRO A 48 13.05 -20.69 5.36
CA PRO A 48 12.18 -19.73 4.67
C PRO A 48 10.70 -20.17 4.68
N GLU A 49 10.43 -21.47 4.68
CA GLU A 49 9.08 -22.02 4.78
C GLU A 49 8.37 -21.64 6.08
N ILE A 50 9.04 -21.79 7.23
CA ILE A 50 8.46 -21.46 8.54
C ILE A 50 8.15 -19.97 8.60
N PHE A 51 9.07 -19.15 8.09
CA PHE A 51 8.90 -17.71 8.04
C PHE A 51 7.71 -17.31 7.15
N LEU A 52 7.61 -17.84 5.92
CA LEU A 52 6.49 -17.55 5.01
C LEU A 52 5.14 -17.93 5.62
N TYR A 53 5.02 -19.12 6.23
CA TYR A 53 3.77 -19.53 6.88
C TYR A 53 3.45 -18.67 8.11
N THR A 54 4.46 -18.25 8.86
CA THR A 54 4.27 -17.32 9.99
C THR A 54 3.81 -15.96 9.52
N ALA A 55 4.43 -15.43 8.45
CA ALA A 55 4.04 -14.17 7.83
C ALA A 55 2.59 -14.24 7.33
N ALA A 56 2.24 -15.31 6.60
CA ALA A 56 0.88 -15.54 6.11
C ALA A 56 -0.15 -15.60 7.24
N ALA A 57 0.18 -16.26 8.36
CA ALA A 57 -0.68 -16.30 9.54
C ALA A 57 -0.85 -14.90 10.16
N ILE A 58 0.21 -14.11 10.25
CA ILE A 58 0.17 -12.72 10.73
C ILE A 58 -0.67 -11.85 9.80
N GLU A 59 -0.54 -12.00 8.49
CA GLU A 59 -1.32 -11.26 7.48
C GLU A 59 -2.82 -11.61 7.56
N LEU A 60 -3.16 -12.91 7.67
CA LEU A 60 -4.54 -13.34 7.88
C LEU A 60 -5.12 -12.80 9.18
N ILE A 61 -4.47 -13.10 10.31
CA ILE A 61 -4.98 -12.73 11.64
C ILE A 61 -5.00 -11.22 11.79
N GLY A 62 -3.95 -10.53 11.35
CA GLY A 62 -3.84 -9.07 11.36
C GLY A 62 -4.88 -8.41 10.45
N GLY A 63 -5.08 -8.95 9.25
CA GLY A 63 -6.06 -8.49 8.27
C GLY A 63 -7.51 -8.66 8.72
N PHE A 64 -7.81 -9.74 9.44
CA PHE A 64 -9.08 -9.89 10.15
C PHE A 64 -9.17 -8.96 11.36
N ALA A 65 -8.18 -8.96 12.23
CA ALA A 65 -8.15 -8.15 13.45
C ALA A 65 -8.31 -6.65 13.16
N ILE A 66 -7.79 -6.15 12.05
CA ILE A 66 -7.89 -4.72 11.72
C ILE A 66 -9.33 -4.28 11.44
N GLN A 67 -10.23 -5.19 11.04
CA GLN A 67 -11.63 -4.91 10.70
C GLN A 67 -12.47 -4.56 11.95
N TRP A 68 -12.25 -5.23 13.08
CA TRP A 68 -13.09 -5.04 14.27
C TRP A 68 -12.63 -3.85 15.14
N PRO A 69 -13.57 -3.07 15.72
CA PRO A 69 -13.24 -1.92 16.56
C PRO A 69 -12.34 -2.23 17.76
N ARG A 70 -12.47 -3.43 18.34
CA ARG A 70 -11.72 -3.86 19.55
C ARG A 70 -10.28 -4.26 19.23
N THR A 71 -10.04 -4.84 18.06
CA THR A 71 -8.75 -5.44 17.67
C THR A 71 -8.00 -4.61 16.63
N LYS A 72 -8.60 -3.50 16.14
CA LYS A 72 -8.04 -2.68 15.06
C LYS A 72 -6.60 -2.23 15.27
N ARG A 73 -6.26 -1.88 16.51
CA ARG A 73 -4.94 -1.41 16.88
C ARG A 73 -3.90 -2.53 16.83
N ILE A 74 -4.27 -3.73 17.28
CA ILE A 74 -3.42 -4.92 17.22
C ILE A 74 -3.21 -5.31 15.76
N GLY A 75 -4.29 -5.35 14.96
CA GLY A 75 -4.20 -5.64 13.51
C GLY A 75 -3.26 -4.68 12.77
N ALA A 76 -3.41 -3.38 12.98
CA ALA A 76 -2.51 -2.38 12.37
C ALA A 76 -1.05 -2.56 12.80
N PHE A 77 -0.79 -2.85 14.08
CA PHE A 77 0.56 -3.08 14.58
C PHE A 77 1.20 -4.36 14.00
N SER A 78 0.46 -5.46 13.98
CA SER A 78 0.92 -6.75 13.44
C SER A 78 1.24 -6.65 11.95
N LEU A 79 0.34 -6.05 11.16
CA LEU A 79 0.54 -5.83 9.73
C LEU A 79 1.71 -4.87 9.46
N GLY A 80 1.78 -3.75 10.18
CA GLY A 80 2.90 -2.83 10.06
C GLY A 80 4.25 -3.48 10.38
N SER A 81 4.28 -4.38 11.37
CA SER A 81 5.50 -5.09 11.78
C SER A 81 5.96 -6.09 10.72
N ILE A 82 5.05 -6.89 10.15
CA ILE A 82 5.44 -7.88 9.12
C ILE A 82 5.89 -7.21 7.81
N TYR A 83 5.17 -6.17 7.36
CA TYR A 83 5.57 -5.42 6.17
C TYR A 83 6.88 -4.65 6.40
N PHE A 84 7.17 -4.24 7.63
CA PHE A 84 8.46 -3.63 7.95
C PHE A 84 9.60 -4.65 7.85
N ILE A 85 9.39 -5.88 8.32
CA ILE A 85 10.37 -6.97 8.14
C ILE A 85 10.59 -7.24 6.64
N PHE A 86 9.54 -7.29 5.82
CA PHE A 86 9.69 -7.45 4.38
C PHE A 86 10.43 -6.27 3.72
N ALA A 87 10.16 -5.03 4.14
CA ALA A 87 10.90 -3.87 3.67
C ALA A 87 12.41 -4.02 4.00
N LEU A 88 12.75 -4.47 5.21
CA LEU A 88 14.15 -4.69 5.62
C LEU A 88 14.87 -5.74 4.78
N PHE A 89 14.18 -6.75 4.24
CA PHE A 89 14.78 -7.73 3.33
C PHE A 89 15.23 -7.15 1.99
N SER A 90 14.67 -6.02 1.58
CA SER A 90 15.11 -5.31 0.37
C SER A 90 16.41 -4.52 0.60
N VAL A 91 16.75 -4.18 1.85
CA VAL A 91 17.92 -3.35 2.19
C VAL A 91 19.26 -3.99 1.78
N PRO A 92 19.54 -5.29 2.05
CA PRO A 92 20.75 -5.93 1.55
C PRO A 92 20.89 -5.87 0.03
N GLN A 93 19.78 -5.99 -0.72
CA GLN A 93 19.80 -5.90 -2.18
C GLN A 93 20.06 -4.48 -2.68
N ILE A 94 19.52 -3.47 -2.00
CA ILE A 94 19.83 -2.06 -2.27
C ILE A 94 21.33 -1.80 -2.07
N VAL A 95 21.91 -2.28 -0.98
CA VAL A 95 23.35 -2.11 -0.69
C VAL A 95 24.21 -2.85 -1.72
N ALA A 96 23.81 -4.05 -2.13
CA ALA A 96 24.56 -4.85 -3.10
C ALA A 96 24.47 -4.31 -4.53
N ARG A 97 23.34 -3.71 -4.92
CA ARG A 97 23.07 -3.21 -6.27
C ARG A 97 22.34 -1.86 -6.24
N PRO A 98 23.01 -0.78 -5.82
CA PRO A 98 22.35 0.52 -5.60
C PRO A 98 21.82 1.16 -6.89
N LEU A 99 22.40 0.79 -8.05
CA LEU A 99 22.03 1.34 -9.36
C LEU A 99 20.82 0.63 -10.01
N THR A 100 20.39 -0.53 -9.48
CA THR A 100 19.20 -1.22 -9.99
C THR A 100 17.97 -0.81 -9.20
N TYR A 101 17.03 -0.14 -9.87
CA TYR A 101 15.86 0.42 -9.20
C TYR A 101 14.92 -0.63 -8.58
N ASN A 102 14.84 -1.83 -9.16
CA ASN A 102 13.98 -2.92 -8.67
C ASN A 102 14.12 -3.18 -7.16
N SER A 103 15.34 -3.15 -6.61
CA SER A 103 15.58 -3.33 -5.18
C SER A 103 15.00 -2.20 -4.33
N TRP A 104 14.97 -0.98 -4.86
CA TRP A 104 14.34 0.18 -4.23
C TRP A 104 12.81 0.10 -4.32
N GLY A 105 12.27 -0.33 -5.46
CA GLY A 105 10.82 -0.56 -5.66
C GLY A 105 10.26 -1.48 -4.57
N GLY A 106 10.83 -2.69 -4.44
CA GLY A 106 10.39 -3.66 -3.43
C GLY A 106 10.49 -3.15 -1.98
N PHE A 107 11.46 -2.27 -1.67
CA PHE A 107 11.50 -1.61 -0.36
C PHE A 107 10.31 -0.65 -0.18
N PHE A 108 10.08 0.25 -1.14
CA PHE A 108 9.09 1.31 -1.01
C PHE A 108 7.65 0.82 -1.14
N GLU A 109 7.40 -0.26 -1.89
CA GLU A 109 6.11 -0.94 -1.90
C GLU A 109 5.75 -1.45 -0.50
N GLN A 110 6.64 -2.21 0.14
CA GLN A 110 6.44 -2.72 1.50
C GLN A 110 6.39 -1.57 2.53
N PHE A 111 7.27 -0.58 2.40
CA PHE A 111 7.31 0.58 3.30
C PHE A 111 6.06 1.47 3.18
N SER A 112 5.39 1.49 2.02
CA SER A 112 4.10 2.17 1.89
C SER A 112 3.00 1.48 2.70
N LEU A 113 3.04 0.15 2.82
CA LEU A 113 2.13 -0.61 3.68
C LEU A 113 2.41 -0.33 5.15
N VAL A 114 3.69 -0.25 5.54
CA VAL A 114 4.11 0.18 6.89
C VAL A 114 3.58 1.58 7.19
N SER A 115 3.68 2.49 6.22
CA SER A 115 3.17 3.86 6.33
C SER A 115 1.65 3.88 6.57
N GLY A 116 0.89 3.10 5.80
CA GLY A 116 -0.55 2.93 5.99
C GLY A 116 -0.91 2.35 7.37
N ALA A 117 -0.19 1.32 7.80
CA ALA A 117 -0.34 0.73 9.13
C ALA A 117 -0.06 1.73 10.25
N LEU A 118 0.97 2.57 10.11
CA LEU A 118 1.34 3.59 11.09
C LEU A 118 0.26 4.68 11.21
N VAL A 119 -0.30 5.10 10.08
CA VAL A 119 -1.44 6.03 10.04
C VAL A 119 -2.66 5.41 10.72
N ALA A 120 -3.04 4.19 10.33
CA ALA A 120 -4.16 3.47 10.92
C ALA A 120 -3.96 3.27 12.43
N TYR A 121 -2.77 2.88 12.87
CA TYR A 121 -2.45 2.69 14.28
C TYR A 121 -2.64 3.99 15.07
N GLY A 122 -2.08 5.11 14.59
CA GLY A 122 -2.24 6.42 15.24
C GLY A 122 -3.69 6.89 15.32
N MET A 123 -4.51 6.62 14.29
CA MET A 123 -5.94 6.96 14.27
C MET A 123 -6.79 6.12 15.25
N THR A 124 -6.23 5.07 15.87
CA THR A 124 -6.96 4.15 16.77
C THR A 124 -6.66 4.33 18.25
N GLY A 125 -5.86 5.34 18.62
CA GLY A 125 -5.50 5.65 20.01
C GLY A 125 -6.72 5.91 20.91
N PRO A 126 -6.80 5.32 22.12
CA PRO A 126 -7.94 5.47 23.05
C PRO A 126 -8.20 6.90 23.51
N ASN A 127 -7.19 7.75 23.49
CA ASN A 127 -7.26 9.15 23.88
C ASN A 127 -6.43 9.98 22.89
N HIS A 128 -6.91 11.18 22.54
CA HIS A 128 -6.17 12.20 21.79
C HIS A 128 -4.97 12.77 22.59
N HIS A 129 -4.27 11.96 23.38
CA HIS A 129 -3.02 12.37 24.01
C HIS A 129 -1.91 12.44 22.96
N GLU A 130 -1.00 13.39 23.18
CA GLU A 130 -0.14 14.13 22.25
C GLU A 130 0.71 13.33 21.23
N GLY A 131 0.77 11.99 21.33
CA GLY A 131 1.55 11.11 20.45
C GLY A 131 0.78 10.45 19.30
N ALA A 132 -0.53 10.18 19.46
CA ALA A 132 -1.34 9.54 18.42
C ALA A 132 -1.42 10.36 17.11
N PRO A 133 -1.55 11.71 17.15
CA PRO A 133 -1.47 12.54 15.96
C PRO A 133 -0.06 12.53 15.33
N ARG A 134 1.00 12.37 16.13
CA ARG A 134 2.39 12.37 15.65
C ARG A 134 2.68 11.13 14.82
N LEU A 135 2.27 9.95 15.28
CA LEU A 135 2.47 8.69 14.53
C LEU A 135 1.75 8.73 13.19
N SER A 136 0.48 9.16 13.17
CA SER A 136 -0.25 9.30 11.90
C SER A 136 0.38 10.33 10.97
N ARG A 137 0.94 11.43 11.51
CA ARG A 137 1.67 12.40 10.70
C ARG A 137 2.97 11.83 10.14
N ILE A 138 3.71 11.04 10.91
CA ILE A 138 4.94 10.37 10.45
C ILE A 138 4.60 9.39 9.32
N GLY A 139 3.60 8.52 9.53
CA GLY A 139 3.16 7.57 8.50
C GLY A 139 2.66 8.26 7.24
N TYR A 140 1.97 9.39 7.39
CA TYR A 140 1.56 10.24 6.26
C TYR A 140 2.76 10.76 5.45
N VAL A 141 3.79 11.28 6.12
CA VAL A 141 4.99 11.80 5.43
C VAL A 141 5.74 10.65 4.75
N PHE A 142 5.92 9.52 5.43
CA PHE A 142 6.54 8.32 4.85
C PHE A 142 5.78 7.83 3.62
N PHE A 143 4.44 7.81 3.67
CA PHE A 143 3.63 7.47 2.50
C PHE A 143 3.90 8.45 1.35
N GLY A 144 3.95 9.76 1.61
CA GLY A 144 4.31 10.76 0.59
C GLY A 144 5.67 10.50 -0.05
N VAL A 145 6.67 10.05 0.72
CA VAL A 145 7.99 9.63 0.20
C VAL A 145 7.87 8.37 -0.66
N CYS A 146 7.05 7.39 -0.27
CA CYS A 146 6.80 6.20 -1.10
C CYS A 146 6.16 6.57 -2.43
N VAL A 147 5.26 7.56 -2.46
CA VAL A 147 4.64 8.05 -3.71
C VAL A 147 5.68 8.67 -4.65
N VAL A 148 6.72 9.33 -4.12
CA VAL A 148 7.88 9.75 -4.94
C VAL A 148 8.54 8.54 -5.58
N SER A 149 8.76 7.49 -4.80
CA SER A 149 9.35 6.24 -5.31
C SER A 149 8.49 5.65 -6.44
N PHE A 150 7.17 5.55 -6.27
CA PHE A 150 6.29 5.01 -7.31
C PHE A 150 6.36 5.83 -8.62
N ALA A 151 6.50 7.16 -8.53
CA ALA A 151 6.72 7.99 -9.71
C ALA A 151 8.05 7.68 -10.40
N VAL A 152 9.13 7.50 -9.62
CA VAL A 152 10.45 7.15 -10.16
C VAL A 152 10.45 5.75 -10.76
N GLU A 153 9.78 4.79 -10.14
CA GLU A 153 9.64 3.42 -10.64
C GLU A 153 8.94 3.39 -12.00
N GLN A 154 7.79 4.07 -12.08
CA GLN A 154 7.02 4.26 -13.31
C GLN A 154 7.84 4.94 -14.40
N LEU A 155 8.75 5.86 -14.04
CA LEU A 155 9.62 6.52 -15.00
C LEU A 155 10.78 5.60 -15.45
N ALA A 156 11.38 4.86 -14.52
CA ALA A 156 12.48 3.94 -14.80
C ALA A 156 12.04 2.75 -15.66
N TYR A 157 10.79 2.31 -15.48
CA TYR A 157 10.20 1.17 -16.17
C TYR A 157 9.04 1.58 -17.11
N LEU A 158 9.05 2.81 -17.62
CA LEU A 158 7.93 3.38 -18.39
C LEU A 158 7.43 2.49 -19.53
N SER A 159 8.35 1.88 -20.28
CA SER A 159 7.99 0.95 -21.37
C SER A 159 7.27 -0.28 -20.85
N ALA A 160 7.76 -0.90 -19.77
CA ALA A 160 7.13 -2.05 -19.14
C ALA A 160 5.75 -1.66 -18.56
N THR A 161 5.63 -0.49 -17.92
CA THR A 161 4.33 0.00 -17.44
C THR A 161 3.35 0.22 -18.59
N ALA A 162 3.79 0.76 -19.73
CA ALA A 162 2.93 0.96 -20.89
C ALA A 162 2.38 -0.39 -21.40
N GLU A 163 3.20 -1.45 -21.42
CA GLU A 163 2.76 -2.78 -21.85
C GLU A 163 1.62 -3.34 -20.97
N LEU A 164 1.60 -2.99 -19.68
CA LEU A 164 0.55 -3.41 -18.74
C LEU A 164 -0.79 -2.68 -18.96
N VAL A 165 -0.78 -1.49 -19.57
CA VAL A 165 -2.02 -0.74 -19.81
C VAL A 165 -2.90 -1.50 -20.82
N PRO A 166 -4.20 -1.73 -20.56
CA PRO A 166 -5.04 -2.42 -21.53
C PRO A 166 -5.15 -1.66 -22.86
N LYS A 167 -4.94 -2.38 -23.98
CA LYS A 167 -4.92 -1.80 -25.34
C LYS A 167 -6.20 -1.11 -25.77
N TRP A 168 -7.33 -1.43 -25.13
CA TRP A 168 -8.65 -0.90 -25.48
C TRP A 168 -8.92 0.49 -24.89
N ILE A 169 -8.05 1.04 -24.04
CA ILE A 169 -8.25 2.35 -23.41
C ILE A 169 -7.62 3.45 -24.31
N PRO A 170 -8.42 4.32 -24.96
CA PRO A 170 -7.88 5.46 -25.71
C PRO A 170 -7.22 6.46 -24.75
N PRO A 171 -6.25 7.29 -25.18
CA PRO A 171 -5.71 7.41 -26.54
C PRO A 171 -4.57 6.43 -26.86
N GLY A 172 -4.06 5.70 -25.87
CA GLY A 172 -3.03 4.68 -26.06
C GLY A 172 -2.26 4.35 -24.77
N GLN A 173 -1.57 3.21 -24.78
CA GLN A 173 -0.85 2.66 -23.63
C GLN A 173 0.22 3.62 -23.06
N LEU A 174 1.08 4.16 -23.92
CA LEU A 174 2.16 5.07 -23.52
C LEU A 174 1.62 6.38 -22.92
N PHE A 175 0.50 6.89 -23.45
CA PHE A 175 -0.14 8.08 -22.89
C PHE A 175 -0.55 7.85 -21.43
N TRP A 176 -1.21 6.73 -21.14
CA TRP A 176 -1.64 6.42 -19.78
C TRP A 176 -0.48 6.13 -18.84
N ALA A 177 0.57 5.46 -19.33
CA ALA A 177 1.80 5.30 -18.56
C ALA A 177 2.37 6.67 -18.17
N ILE A 178 2.61 7.57 -19.13
CA ILE A 178 3.11 8.93 -18.85
C ILE A 178 2.16 9.72 -17.94
N ALA A 179 0.86 9.70 -18.22
CA ALA A 179 -0.14 10.45 -17.45
C ALA A 179 -0.17 10.01 -15.99
N THR A 180 -0.08 8.70 -15.73
CA THR A 180 -0.07 8.17 -14.37
C THR A 180 1.27 8.40 -13.66
N THR A 181 2.41 8.34 -14.36
CA THR A 181 3.71 8.77 -13.82
C THR A 181 3.67 10.23 -13.36
N VAL A 182 3.13 11.13 -14.19
CA VAL A 182 2.95 12.54 -13.84
C VAL A 182 1.99 12.69 -12.66
N ALA A 183 0.88 11.93 -12.64
CA ALA A 183 -0.07 11.95 -11.54
C ALA A 183 0.56 11.51 -10.21
N PHE A 184 1.41 10.48 -10.19
CA PHE A 184 2.19 10.11 -9.00
C PHE A 184 3.11 11.24 -8.56
N GLY A 185 3.85 11.87 -9.49
CA GLY A 185 4.74 12.99 -9.16
C GLY A 185 4.00 14.18 -8.55
N LEU A 186 2.86 14.57 -9.15
CA LEU A 186 2.00 15.64 -8.63
C LEU A 186 1.38 15.27 -7.27
N ALA A 187 0.96 14.02 -7.10
CA ALA A 187 0.43 13.53 -5.84
C ALA A 187 1.50 13.57 -4.73
N ALA A 188 2.71 13.11 -5.02
CA ALA A 188 3.84 13.17 -4.09
C ALA A 188 4.14 14.61 -3.66
N PHE A 189 4.22 15.54 -4.63
CA PHE A 189 4.43 16.96 -4.34
C PHE A 189 3.30 17.55 -3.48
N ALA A 190 2.04 17.27 -3.80
CA ALA A 190 0.89 17.75 -3.04
C ALA A 190 0.83 17.18 -1.61
N LEU A 191 1.18 15.90 -1.43
CA LEU A 191 1.26 15.27 -0.11
C LEU A 191 2.40 15.87 0.72
N LEU A 192 3.61 15.95 0.17
CA LEU A 192 4.77 16.43 0.94
C LEU A 192 4.72 17.94 1.22
N SER A 193 4.17 18.75 0.32
CA SER A 193 3.94 20.18 0.57
C SER A 193 2.74 20.45 1.48
N GLY A 194 1.84 19.46 1.65
CA GLY A 194 0.55 19.61 2.33
C GLY A 194 -0.49 20.41 1.53
N ARG A 195 -0.13 20.95 0.36
CA ARG A 195 -1.04 21.75 -0.48
C ARG A 195 -1.90 20.83 -1.34
N SER A 196 -3.22 20.96 -1.22
CA SER A 196 -4.18 20.07 -1.90
C SER A 196 -4.05 18.57 -1.56
N ALA A 197 -3.35 18.23 -0.46
CA ALA A 197 -3.14 16.85 -0.02
C ALA A 197 -4.43 16.00 0.11
N PRO A 198 -5.58 16.52 0.60
CA PRO A 198 -6.82 15.74 0.65
C PRO A 198 -7.38 15.36 -0.72
N LEU A 199 -7.19 16.22 -1.74
CA LEU A 199 -7.62 15.91 -3.10
C LEU A 199 -6.63 14.94 -3.75
N ALA A 200 -5.32 15.21 -3.62
CA ALA A 200 -4.27 14.37 -4.17
C ALA A 200 -4.34 12.93 -3.64
N SER A 201 -4.50 12.74 -2.32
CA SER A 201 -4.65 11.40 -1.72
C SER A 201 -5.87 10.64 -2.25
N ARG A 202 -7.00 11.32 -2.49
CA ARG A 202 -8.20 10.68 -3.05
C ARG A 202 -8.01 10.28 -4.50
N LEU A 203 -7.47 11.17 -5.33
CA LEU A 203 -7.20 10.87 -6.74
C LEU A 203 -6.17 9.75 -6.88
N LEU A 204 -5.12 9.77 -6.05
CA LEU A 204 -4.13 8.70 -5.97
C LEU A 204 -4.78 7.37 -5.57
N THR A 205 -5.66 7.36 -4.56
CA THR A 205 -6.39 6.17 -4.15
C THR A 205 -7.25 5.62 -5.29
N ILE A 206 -8.00 6.48 -5.98
CA ILE A 206 -8.83 6.09 -7.14
C ILE A 206 -7.96 5.49 -8.25
N MET A 207 -6.80 6.11 -8.52
CA MET A 207 -5.87 5.61 -9.54
C MET A 207 -5.32 4.23 -9.19
N LEU A 208 -4.89 4.01 -7.94
CA LEU A 208 -4.38 2.72 -7.47
C LEU A 208 -5.46 1.62 -7.47
N VAL A 209 -6.68 1.95 -7.05
CA VAL A 209 -7.83 1.04 -7.19
C VAL A 209 -8.09 0.73 -8.68
N GLY A 210 -7.99 1.74 -9.54
CA GLY A 210 -8.07 1.59 -10.99
C GLY A 210 -7.03 0.62 -11.54
N PHE A 211 -5.78 0.70 -11.10
CA PHE A 211 -4.73 -0.27 -11.48
C PHE A 211 -5.06 -1.68 -11.01
N GLY A 212 -5.49 -1.83 -9.75
CA GLY A 212 -5.92 -3.12 -9.21
C GLY A 212 -7.02 -3.76 -10.07
N LEU A 213 -8.03 -2.98 -10.47
CA LEU A 213 -9.20 -3.48 -11.21
C LEU A 213 -8.97 -3.65 -12.72
N LEU A 214 -8.25 -2.73 -13.35
CA LEU A 214 -8.12 -2.68 -14.82
C LEU A 214 -6.86 -3.37 -15.34
N VAL A 215 -5.83 -3.50 -14.51
CA VAL A 215 -4.53 -4.07 -14.90
C VAL A 215 -4.33 -5.41 -14.19
N TRP A 216 -4.19 -5.36 -12.86
CA TRP A 216 -3.69 -6.52 -12.12
C TRP A 216 -4.72 -7.63 -11.98
N LEU A 217 -5.99 -7.30 -11.70
CA LEU A 217 -7.06 -8.30 -11.63
C LEU A 217 -7.22 -9.07 -12.97
N PRO A 218 -7.29 -8.43 -14.15
CA PRO A 218 -7.27 -9.14 -15.43
C PRO A 218 -6.01 -9.98 -15.65
N ILE A 219 -4.83 -9.47 -15.29
CA ILE A 219 -3.56 -10.20 -15.43
C ILE A 219 -3.55 -11.47 -14.55
N ALA A 220 -3.96 -11.38 -13.29
CA ALA A 220 -4.06 -12.53 -12.39
C ALA A 220 -5.08 -13.58 -12.87
N VAL A 221 -6.20 -13.16 -13.44
CA VAL A 221 -7.22 -14.07 -13.96
C VAL A 221 -6.80 -14.72 -15.28
N SER A 222 -6.09 -13.99 -16.15
CA SER A 222 -5.67 -14.49 -17.47
C SER A 222 -4.51 -15.48 -17.41
N ASP A 223 -3.65 -15.40 -16.40
CA ASP A 223 -2.58 -16.37 -16.15
C ASP A 223 -2.53 -16.73 -14.66
N PRO A 224 -3.47 -17.58 -14.19
CA PRO A 224 -3.66 -17.87 -12.77
C PRO A 224 -2.57 -18.76 -12.18
N HIS A 225 -1.66 -19.30 -13.01
CA HIS A 225 -0.57 -20.17 -12.60
C HIS A 225 0.73 -19.42 -12.29
N LYS A 226 0.73 -18.08 -12.39
CA LYS A 226 1.87 -17.25 -12.02
C LYS A 226 1.65 -16.58 -10.67
N LEU A 227 2.46 -16.97 -9.68
CA LEU A 227 2.42 -16.41 -8.34
C LEU A 227 2.57 -14.88 -8.36
N PHE A 228 3.51 -14.39 -9.17
CA PHE A 228 3.78 -12.96 -9.33
C PHE A 228 2.52 -12.14 -9.61
N ASN A 229 1.65 -12.61 -10.51
CA ASN A 229 0.43 -11.88 -10.86
C ASN A 229 -0.53 -11.74 -9.66
N TRP A 230 -0.63 -12.78 -8.83
CA TRP A 230 -1.48 -12.77 -7.64
C TRP A 230 -0.89 -11.89 -6.53
N THR A 231 0.42 -11.97 -6.30
CA THR A 231 1.11 -11.15 -5.29
C THR A 231 1.05 -9.67 -5.66
N GLU A 232 1.29 -9.32 -6.92
CA GLU A 232 1.20 -7.93 -7.39
C GLU A 232 -0.21 -7.36 -7.32
N SER A 233 -1.23 -8.19 -7.59
CA SER A 233 -2.64 -7.81 -7.43
C SER A 233 -2.97 -7.51 -5.97
N ALA A 234 -2.54 -8.38 -5.05
CA ALA A 234 -2.74 -8.19 -3.63
C ALA A 234 -1.95 -6.98 -3.10
N LEU A 235 -0.72 -6.77 -3.58
CA LEU A 235 0.14 -5.64 -3.26
C LEU A 235 -0.49 -4.33 -3.68
N THR A 236 -0.92 -4.24 -4.93
CA THR A 236 -1.59 -3.04 -5.44
C THR A 236 -2.85 -2.72 -4.63
N LEU A 237 -3.64 -3.73 -4.26
CA LEU A 237 -4.81 -3.54 -3.40
C LEU A 237 -4.42 -3.06 -1.99
N ALA A 238 -3.34 -3.59 -1.43
CA ALA A 238 -2.82 -3.18 -0.12
C ALA A 238 -2.31 -1.74 -0.14
N ILE A 239 -1.57 -1.34 -1.18
CA ILE A 239 -1.08 0.03 -1.40
C ILE A 239 -2.26 0.98 -1.59
N ALA A 240 -3.30 0.59 -2.36
CA ALA A 240 -4.54 1.34 -2.48
C ALA A 240 -5.24 1.53 -1.12
N GLY A 241 -5.27 0.47 -0.30
CA GLY A 241 -5.75 0.54 1.08
C GLY A 241 -4.96 1.52 1.95
N ALA A 242 -3.62 1.51 1.86
CA ALA A 242 -2.75 2.44 2.55
C ALA A 242 -2.98 3.90 2.10
N ALA A 243 -3.11 4.12 0.79
CA ALA A 243 -3.46 5.44 0.22
C ALA A 243 -4.80 5.95 0.74
N TRP A 244 -5.80 5.06 0.85
CA TRP A 244 -7.11 5.39 1.38
C TRP A 244 -7.06 5.70 2.87
N ILE A 245 -6.29 4.95 3.66
CA ILE A 245 -6.06 5.28 5.08
C ILE A 245 -5.49 6.70 5.22
N VAL A 246 -4.55 7.10 4.35
CA VAL A 246 -4.02 8.47 4.32
C VAL A 246 -5.10 9.48 3.93
N ALA A 247 -5.95 9.19 2.95
CA ALA A 247 -7.08 10.05 2.57
C ALA A 247 -8.08 10.22 3.74
N ASP A 248 -8.35 9.14 4.48
CA ASP A 248 -9.23 9.13 5.65
C ASP A 248 -8.64 9.98 6.78
N PHE A 249 -7.34 9.86 7.06
CA PHE A 249 -6.61 10.68 8.02
C PHE A 249 -6.70 12.18 7.69
N LEU A 250 -6.44 12.55 6.43
CA LEU A 250 -6.51 13.94 5.98
C LEU A 250 -7.93 14.50 6.04
N ALA A 251 -8.93 13.68 5.72
CA ALA A 251 -10.34 14.06 5.83
C ALA A 251 -10.74 14.33 7.29
N GLN A 252 -10.30 13.48 8.22
CA GLN A 252 -10.56 13.64 9.65
C GLN A 252 -9.91 14.92 10.21
N ASN A 253 -8.63 15.18 9.90
CA ASN A 253 -7.94 16.39 10.35
C ASN A 253 -8.60 17.66 9.80
N ARG A 254 -9.04 17.67 8.54
CA ARG A 254 -9.76 18.81 7.97
C ARG A 254 -11.09 19.07 8.67
N SER A 255 -11.83 18.02 9.05
CA SER A 255 -13.05 18.21 9.84
C SER A 255 -12.76 18.79 11.21
N VAL A 256 -11.72 18.33 11.91
CA VAL A 256 -11.34 18.87 13.22
C VAL A 256 -11.00 20.36 13.12
N ALA A 257 -10.21 20.76 12.11
CA ALA A 257 -9.83 22.15 11.90
C ALA A 257 -11.02 23.07 11.61
N LEU A 258 -12.05 22.59 10.90
CA LEU A 258 -13.25 23.37 10.58
C LEU A 258 -14.21 23.56 11.77
N HIS A 259 -14.06 22.76 12.83
CA HIS A 259 -14.92 22.80 14.03
C HIS A 259 -14.14 23.23 15.28
N ALA A 260 -12.91 23.73 15.12
CA ALA A 260 -12.15 24.35 16.20
C ALA A 260 -12.78 25.73 16.55
N PRO A 261 -12.95 26.05 17.85
CA PRO A 261 -13.56 27.30 18.30
C PRO A 261 -12.76 28.55 17.92
#